data_AF-A0A1G5UXI9-F1
#
_entry.id   AF-A0A1G5UXI9-F1
#
_cell.length_a   1.000
_cell.length_b   1.000
_cell.length_c   1.000
_cell.angle_alpha   90.00
_cell.angle_beta   90.00
_cell.angle_gamma   90.00
#
_symmetry.space_group_name_H-M   'P 1'
#
loop_
_entity.id
_entity.type
_entity.pdbx_description
1 polymer ?
#
loop_
_entity_poly.entity_id
_entity_poly.type
_entity_poly.pdbx_seq_one_letter_code
_entity_poly.pdbx_strand_id
1 'polypeptide(L)' 'MWKFLGIIVYAYTIYDVVTSKFANPNDRLIWILIVLLLPLLGTVLWFVIGRNKRI' A
#
# COMPACT_ATOMS: atom_id res chain seq x y z
N MET A 1 10.78 4.25 19.13
CA MET A 1 10.33 5.33 18.22
C MET A 1 10.01 4.87 16.80
N TRP A 2 10.54 3.72 16.30
CA TRP A 2 10.39 3.26 14.91
C TRP A 2 9.00 2.69 14.51
N LYS A 3 8.13 2.36 15.48
CA LYS A 3 6.86 1.64 15.23
C LYS A 3 5.90 2.38 14.29
N PHE A 4 5.98 3.70 14.23
CA PHE A 4 5.09 4.53 13.39
C PHE A 4 5.64 4.80 12.00
N LEU A 5 6.90 4.44 11.72
CA LEU A 5 7.53 4.76 10.44
C LEU A 5 6.76 4.18 9.26
N GLY A 6 6.26 2.94 9.37
CA GLY A 6 5.49 2.32 8.30
C GLY A 6 4.20 3.09 7.96
N ILE A 7 3.49 3.59 8.98
CA ILE A 7 2.27 4.39 8.79
C ILE A 7 2.60 5.75 8.19
N ILE A 8 3.68 6.39 8.68
CA ILE A 8 4.14 7.70 8.18
C ILE A 8 4.53 7.60 6.70
N VAL A 9 5.35 6.61 6.34
CA VAL A 9 5.76 6.38 4.95
C VAL A 9 4.54 6.08 4.09
N TYR A 10 3.63 5.22 4.54
CA TYR A 10 2.43 4.89 3.78
C TYR A 10 1.53 6.12 3.53
N ALA A 11 1.26 6.91 4.56
CA ALA A 11 0.49 8.14 4.43
C ALA A 11 1.18 9.15 3.51
N TYR A 12 2.50 9.29 3.63
CA TYR A 12 3.29 10.14 2.74
C TYR A 12 3.23 9.66 1.28
N THR A 13 3.32 8.36 1.02
CA THR A 13 3.22 7.81 -0.33
C THR A 13 1.84 8.06 -0.95
N ILE A 14 0.75 7.95 -0.18
CA ILE A 14 -0.58 8.32 -0.68
C ILE A 14 -0.62 9.80 -1.04
N TYR A 15 -0.14 10.67 -0.15
CA TYR A 15 -0.05 12.11 -0.41
C TYR A 15 0.76 12.42 -1.68
N ASP A 16 1.93 11.82 -1.82
CA ASP A 16 2.83 11.99 -2.94
C ASP A 16 2.19 11.56 -4.27
N VAL A 17 1.55 10.39 -4.31
CA VAL A 17 0.86 9.89 -5.51
C VAL A 17 -0.35 10.76 -5.87
N VAL A 18 -1.10 11.27 -4.90
CA VAL A 18 -2.27 12.12 -5.19
C VAL A 18 -1.86 13.50 -5.69
N THR A 19 -0.76 14.05 -5.16
CA THR A 19 -0.29 15.41 -5.50
C THR A 19 0.65 15.46 -6.71
N SER A 20 1.24 14.31 -7.08
CA SER A 20 2.16 14.22 -8.20
C SER A 20 1.52 14.46 -9.56
N LYS A 21 2.30 15.06 -10.46
CA LYS A 21 2.00 15.17 -11.88
C LYS A 21 2.53 13.93 -12.59
N PHE A 22 1.64 13.21 -13.27
CA PHE A 22 2.00 12.05 -14.07
C PHE A 22 2.01 12.42 -15.55
N ALA A 23 2.90 11.77 -16.31
CA ALA A 23 3.01 11.98 -17.74
C ALA A 23 1.76 11.49 -18.48
N ASN A 24 1.19 10.36 -18.04
CA ASN A 24 -0.07 9.83 -18.55
C ASN A 24 -1.15 9.87 -17.45
N PRO A 25 -2.41 10.27 -17.77
CA PRO A 25 -3.53 10.20 -16.82
C PRO A 25 -3.74 8.81 -16.19
N ASN A 26 -3.47 7.74 -16.95
CA ASN A 26 -3.65 6.37 -16.47
C ASN A 26 -2.60 5.97 -15.41
N ASP A 27 -1.39 6.53 -15.45
CA ASP A 27 -0.32 6.19 -14.51
C ASP A 27 -0.72 6.56 -13.08
N ARG A 28 -1.37 7.71 -12.89
CA ARG A 28 -1.88 8.12 -11.58
C ARG A 28 -2.85 7.09 -11.03
N LEU A 29 -3.81 6.65 -11.86
CA LEU A 29 -4.82 5.68 -11.44
C LEU A 29 -4.17 4.34 -11.06
N ILE A 30 -3.22 3.87 -11.88
CA ILE A 30 -2.46 2.64 -11.61
C ILE A 30 -1.72 2.74 -10.27
N TRP A 31 -1.01 3.83 -10.03
CA TRP A 31 -0.26 4.02 -8.77
C TRP A 31 -1.17 4.12 -7.55
N ILE A 32 -2.31 4.80 -7.65
CA ILE A 32 -3.31 4.84 -6.57
C ILE A 32 -3.79 3.42 -6.23
N LEU A 33 -4.12 2.62 -7.25
CA LEU A 33 -4.55 1.23 -7.05
C LEU A 33 -3.46 0.40 -6.41
N ILE A 34 -2.21 0.50 -6.87
CA ILE A 34 -1.08 -0.24 -6.32
C ILE A 34 -0.88 0.12 -4.83
N VAL A 35 -0.80 1.41 -4.51
CA VAL A 35 -0.53 1.87 -3.14
C VAL A 35 -1.64 1.42 -2.19
N LEU A 36 -2.91 1.54 -2.58
CA LEU A 36 -4.03 1.17 -1.73
C LEU A 36 -4.24 -0.35 -1.59
N LEU A 37 -4.00 -1.12 -2.65
CA LEU A 37 -4.30 -2.56 -2.67
C LEU A 37 -3.15 -3.44 -2.15
N LEU A 38 -1.89 -3.00 -2.25
CA LEU A 38 -0.74 -3.76 -1.77
C LEU A 38 -0.85 -4.19 -0.28
N PRO A 39 -1.24 -3.32 0.66
CA PRO A 39 -1.45 -3.73 2.06
C PRO A 39 -2.56 -4.78 2.22
N LEU A 40 -3.58 -4.72 1.37
CA LEU A 40 -4.66 -5.72 1.35
C LEU A 40 -4.15 -7.07 0.85
N LEU A 41 -3.21 -7.10 -0.10
CA LEU A 41 -2.58 -8.35 -0.53
C LEU A 41 -1.88 -9.05 0.65
N GLY A 42 -1.18 -8.31 1.52
CA GLY A 42 -0.59 -8.88 2.72
C GLY A 42 -1.64 -9.51 3.65
N THR A 43 -2.80 -8.86 3.77
CA THR A 43 -3.93 -9.36 4.55
C THR A 43 -4.51 -10.64 3.94
N VAL A 44 -4.74 -10.65 2.62
CA VAL A 44 -5.22 -11.83 1.88
C VAL A 44 -4.24 -12.99 2.02
N LEU A 45 -2.94 -12.75 1.81
CA LEU A 45 -1.89 -13.76 1.97
C LEU A 45 -1.86 -14.32 3.40
N TRP A 46 -2.03 -13.48 4.41
CA TRP A 46 -2.14 -13.95 5.79
C TRP A 46 -3.31 -14.90 5.96
N PHE A 47 -4.51 -14.56 5.48
CA PHE A 47 -5.68 -15.43 5.63
C PHE A 47 -5.60 -16.73 4.84
N VAL A 48 -5.05 -16.69 3.62
CA VAL A 48 -4.96 -17.85 2.72
C VAL A 48 -3.81 -18.79 3.12
N ILE A 49 -2.65 -18.24 3.48
CA ILE A 49 -1.41 -19.01 3.68
C ILE A 49 -0.98 -19.02 5.15
N GLY A 50 -0.98 -17.86 5.80
CA GLY A 50 -0.41 -17.67 7.14
C GLY A 50 -1.26 -18.23 8.27
N ARG A 51 -2.60 -18.08 8.17
CA ARG A 51 -3.55 -18.39 9.25
C ARG A 51 -3.47 -19.85 9.68
N ASN A 52 -3.31 -20.77 8.74
CA ASN A 52 -3.22 -22.21 9.02
C ASN A 52 -1.88 -22.62 9.67
N LYS A 53 -0.90 -21.72 9.73
CA LYS A 53 0.43 -21.94 10.34
C LYS A 53 0.56 -21.30 11.72
N ARG A 54 -0.53 -20.75 12.26
CA ARG A 54 -0.55 -20.14 13.59
C ARG A 54 -0.53 -21.24 14.66
N ILE A 55 0.32 -21.08 15.67
CA ILE A 55 0.38 -21.90 16.90
C ILE A 55 -0.65 -21.36 17.90
#